data_AF-A0A0A2HVF7-F1
#
_entry.id   AF-A0A0A2HVF7-F1
#
_cell.length_a   1.000
_cell.length_b   1.000
_cell.length_c   1.000
_cell.angle_alpha   90.00
_cell.angle_beta   90.00
_cell.angle_gamma   90.00
#
_symmetry.space_group_name_H-M   'P 1'
#
loop_
_entity.id
_entity.type
_entity.pdbx_description
1 polymer ?
#
loop_
_entity_poly.entity_id
_entity_poly.type
_entity_poly.pdbx_seq_one_letter_code
_entity_poly.pdbx_strand_id
1 'polypeptide(L)' 'MEKPINWQSLFDQGREITAEEARGYIGSLPPHDLQLIDVRQPKEYREAHIPGARLIPLNELPQRLGEIDPAGNTIV' A
#
# COMPACT_ATOMS: atom_id res chain seq x y z
N MET A 1 25.98 -6.20 8.34
CA MET A 1 25.63 -6.39 6.92
C MET A 1 24.12 -6.49 6.84
N GLU A 2 23.45 -5.44 6.38
CA GLU A 2 22.00 -5.48 6.18
C GLU A 2 21.70 -6.42 5.01
N LYS A 3 20.79 -7.38 5.23
CA LYS A 3 20.35 -8.27 4.17
C LYS A 3 19.57 -7.42 3.14
N PRO A 4 19.84 -7.57 1.82
CA PRO A 4 19.03 -6.91 0.82
C PRO A 4 17.57 -7.34 0.97
N ILE A 5 16.67 -6.37 0.89
CA ILE A 5 15.22 -6.62 0.95
C ILE A 5 14.87 -7.59 -0.17
N ASN A 6 14.31 -8.74 0.20
CA ASN A 6 13.80 -9.70 -0.76
C ASN A 6 12.40 -9.23 -1.20
N TRP A 7 12.38 -8.43 -2.26
CA TRP A 7 11.15 -7.87 -2.81
C TRP A 7 10.17 -8.96 -3.27
N GLN A 8 10.66 -10.09 -3.78
CA GLN A 8 9.81 -11.23 -4.17
C GLN A 8 9.05 -11.78 -2.97
N SER A 9 9.70 -11.97 -1.82
CA SER A 9 9.02 -12.54 -0.64
C SER A 9 8.05 -11.58 0.05
N LEU A 10 8.18 -10.25 -0.15
CA LEU A 10 7.24 -9.27 0.39
C LEU A 10 5.93 -9.25 -0.39
N PHE A 11 5.98 -9.47 -1.71
CA PHE A 11 4.81 -9.47 -2.58
C PHE A 11 4.25 -10.88 -2.86
N ASP A 12 5.02 -11.95 -2.65
CA ASP A 12 4.57 -13.36 -2.78
C ASP A 12 3.39 -13.71 -1.84
N GLN A 13 3.18 -12.94 -0.78
CA GLN A 13 2.07 -13.14 0.16
C GLN A 13 0.83 -12.30 -0.20
N GLY A 14 0.93 -11.41 -1.20
CA GLY A 14 -0.15 -10.52 -1.63
C GLY A 14 -0.90 -11.07 -2.85
N ARG A 15 -2.20 -10.81 -2.92
CA ARG A 15 -3.00 -11.07 -4.13
C ARG A 15 -2.82 -9.88 -5.08
N GLU A 16 -2.26 -10.11 -6.26
CA GLU A 16 -2.31 -9.13 -7.34
C GLU A 16 -3.76 -8.97 -7.84
N ILE A 17 -4.17 -7.74 -8.07
CA ILE A 17 -5.50 -7.38 -8.54
C ILE A 17 -5.42 -6.36 -9.67
N THR A 18 -6.39 -6.38 -10.56
CA THR A 18 -6.54 -5.35 -11.58
C THR A 18 -7.02 -4.04 -10.97
N ALA A 19 -6.84 -2.93 -11.69
CA ALA A 19 -7.35 -1.62 -11.27
C ALA A 19 -8.89 -1.60 -11.14
N GLU A 20 -9.60 -2.41 -11.92
CA GLU A 20 -11.06 -2.54 -11.83
C GLU A 20 -11.47 -3.25 -10.54
N GLU A 21 -10.81 -4.36 -10.19
CA GLU A 21 -11.02 -5.06 -8.93
C GLU A 21 -10.66 -4.20 -7.72
N ALA A 22 -9.55 -3.45 -7.78
CA ALA A 22 -9.16 -2.51 -6.72
C ALA A 22 -10.23 -1.44 -6.51
N ARG A 23 -10.76 -0.85 -7.59
CA ARG A 23 -11.86 0.12 -7.52
C ARG A 23 -13.11 -0.48 -6.88
N GLY A 24 -13.48 -1.70 -7.26
CA GLY A 24 -14.60 -2.42 -6.66
C GLY A 24 -14.39 -2.67 -5.16
N TYR A 25 -13.18 -3.10 -4.78
CA TYR A 25 -12.84 -3.36 -3.39
C TYR A 25 -12.86 -2.09 -2.53
N ILE A 26 -12.25 -1.00 -3.00
CA ILE A 26 -12.28 0.33 -2.35
C ILE A 26 -13.73 0.80 -2.13
N GLY A 27 -14.62 0.57 -3.09
CA GLY A 27 -16.03 0.93 -2.97
C GLY A 27 -16.86 0.01 -2.07
N SER A 28 -16.36 -1.19 -1.75
CA SER A 28 -17.10 -2.20 -0.98
C SER A 28 -16.90 -2.12 0.53
N LEU A 29 -15.86 -1.43 0.98
CA LEU A 29 -15.50 -1.32 2.40
C LEU A 29 -15.73 0.10 2.93
N PRO A 30 -16.11 0.26 4.21
CA PRO A 30 -16.05 1.55 4.87
C PRO A 30 -14.63 2.15 4.83
N PRO A 31 -14.46 3.47 4.67
CA PRO A 31 -13.13 4.09 4.58
C PRO A 31 -12.20 3.82 5.76
N HIS A 32 -12.73 3.50 6.95
CA HIS A 32 -11.94 3.19 8.14
C HIS A 32 -11.49 1.72 8.23
N ASP A 33 -12.07 0.84 7.41
CA ASP A 33 -11.76 -0.60 7.36
C ASP A 33 -10.76 -0.94 6.25
N LEU A 34 -10.28 0.06 5.50
CA LEU A 34 -9.35 -0.09 4.39
C LEU A 34 -8.09 0.76 4.59
N GLN A 35 -6.93 0.12 4.50
CA GLN A 35 -5.62 0.74 4.47
C GLN A 35 -5.16 0.86 3.02
N LEU A 36 -5.40 2.01 2.41
CA LEU A 36 -4.89 2.31 1.07
C LEU A 36 -3.52 2.98 1.20
N ILE A 37 -2.48 2.29 0.77
CA ILE A 37 -1.09 2.74 0.87
C ILE A 37 -0.60 3.12 -0.52
N ASP A 38 0.02 4.29 -0.66
CA ASP A 38 0.66 4.71 -1.90
C ASP A 38 2.18 4.68 -1.68
N VAL A 39 2.88 3.81 -2.42
CA VAL A 39 4.34 3.61 -2.29
C VAL A 39 5.17 4.40 -3.30
N ARG A 40 4.53 5.29 -4.08
CA ARG A 40 5.20 6.12 -5.10
C ARG A 40 6.00 7.26 -4.47
N GLN A 41 6.64 8.07 -5.32
CA GLN A 41 7.39 9.24 -4.85
C GLN A 41 6.45 10.36 -4.38
N PRO A 42 6.87 11.20 -3.40
CA PRO A 42 6.05 12.31 -2.91
C PRO A 42 5.61 13.31 -3.98
N LYS A 43 6.38 13.46 -5.07
CA LYS A 43 6.01 14.32 -6.19
C LYS A 43 4.79 13.76 -6.93
N GLU A 44 4.80 12.48 -7.29
CA GLU A 44 3.71 11.80 -7.99
C GLU A 44 2.42 11.80 -7.17
N TYR A 45 2.53 11.54 -5.86
CA TYR A 45 1.39 11.60 -4.93
C TYR A 45 0.76 12.99 -4.88
N ARG A 46 1.59 14.04 -4.82
CA ARG A 46 1.09 15.43 -4.81
C ARG A 46 0.47 15.85 -6.14
N GLU A 47 0.93 15.30 -7.25
CA GLU A 47 0.33 15.53 -8.57
C GLU A 47 -1.06 14.88 -8.65
N ALA A 48 -1.20 13.63 -8.21
CA ALA A 48 -2.48 12.96 -8.04
C ALA A 48 -2.36 11.69 -7.18
N HIS A 49 -3.38 11.41 -6.38
CA HIS A 49 -3.52 10.16 -5.63
C HIS A 49 -4.99 9.82 -5.39
N ILE A 50 -5.26 8.58 -5.01
CA ILE A 50 -6.61 8.15 -4.64
C ILE A 50 -6.97 8.77 -3.29
N PRO A 51 -8.14 9.43 -3.15
CA PRO A 51 -8.57 9.99 -1.87
C PRO A 51 -8.55 8.95 -0.74
N GLY A 52 -7.98 9.32 0.42
CA GLY A 52 -7.80 8.41 1.56
C GLY A 52 -6.51 7.58 1.52
N ALA A 53 -5.77 7.58 0.40
CA ALA A 53 -4.48 6.91 0.34
C ALA A 53 -3.45 7.57 1.27
N ARG A 54 -2.74 6.77 2.06
CA ARG A 54 -1.61 7.20 2.88
C ARG A 54 -0.31 7.00 2.10
N LEU A 55 0.47 8.07 1.95
CA LEU A 55 1.78 8.00 1.32
C LEU A 55 2.82 7.36 2.27
N ILE A 56 3.39 6.23 1.84
CA ILE A 56 4.55 5.58 2.46
C ILE A 56 5.52 5.21 1.34
N PRO A 57 6.47 6.09 0.96
CA PRO A 57 7.36 5.84 -0.16
C PRO A 57 8.09 4.50 -0.03
N LEU A 58 8.27 3.77 -1.13
CA LEU A 58 8.83 2.41 -1.11
C LEU A 58 10.17 2.29 -0.36
N ASN A 59 11.01 3.33 -0.44
CA ASN A 59 12.31 3.39 0.25
C ASN A 59 12.21 3.63 1.77
N GLU A 60 11.05 4.09 2.26
CA GLU A 60 10.74 4.30 3.68
C GLU A 60 9.85 3.20 4.27
N LEU A 61 9.22 2.40 3.40
CA LEU A 61 8.27 1.35 3.79
C LEU A 61 8.82 0.40 4.86
N PRO A 62 10.07 -0.13 4.78
CA PRO A 62 10.59 -1.05 5.79
C PRO A 62 10.63 -0.45 7.21
N GLN A 63 10.96 0.84 7.33
CA GLN A 63 11.04 1.54 8.60
C GLN A 63 9.66 1.96 9.12
N ARG A 64 8.68 2.07 8.22
CA ARG A 64 7.31 2.55 8.48
C ARG A 64 6.27 1.44 8.48
N LEU A 65 6.68 0.17 8.40
CA LEU A 65 5.77 -0.99 8.45
C LEU A 65 4.85 -0.98 9.69
N GLY A 66 5.30 -0.43 10.81
CA GLY A 66 4.49 -0.30 12.03
C GLY A 66 3.30 0.66 11.92
N GLU A 67 3.18 1.42 10.83
CA GLU A 67 2.01 2.26 10.54
C GLU A 67 0.86 1.50 9.87
N ILE A 68 1.12 0.28 9.40
CA ILE A 68 0.15 -0.58 8.72
C ILE A 68 -0.26 -1.67 9.70
N ASP A 69 -1.56 -1.78 9.99
CA ASP A 69 -2.11 -2.89 10.76
C ASP A 69 -1.99 -4.19 9.94
N PRO A 70 -1.21 -5.19 10.39
CA PRO A 70 -1.06 -6.46 9.67
C PRO A 70 -2.36 -7.26 9.56
N ALA A 71 -3.36 -6.99 10.41
CA ALA A 71 -4.67 -7.65 10.37
C ALA A 71 -5.71 -6.89 9.53
N GLY A 72 -5.39 -5.66 9.09
CA GLY A 72 -6.31 -4.82 8.34
C GLY A 72 -6.32 -5.11 6.84
N ASN A 73 -7.43 -4.80 6.18
CA ASN A 73 -7.53 -4.87 4.72
C ASN A 73 -6.58 -3.85 4.09
N THR A 74 -5.58 -4.30 3.34
CA THR A 74 -4.52 -3.41 2.81
C THR A 74 -4.43 -3.53 1.30
N ILE A 75 -4.41 -2.39 0.62
CA ILE A 75 -4.05 -2.25 -0.80
C ILE A 75 -2.82 -1.35 -0.87
N VAL A 76 -1.85 -1.72 -1.70
CA VAL A 76 -0.60 -1.00 -1.94
C VAL A 76 -0.51 -0.61 -3.42
#